data_AF-A0A7U0FPU0-F1
#
_entry.id   AF-A0A7U0FPU0-F1
#
_cell.length_a   1.000
_cell.length_b   1.000
_cell.length_c   1.000
_cell.angle_alpha   90.00
_cell.angle_beta   90.00
_cell.angle_gamma   90.00
#
_symmetry.space_group_name_H-M   'P 1'
#
loop_
_entity.id
_entity.type
_entity.pdbx_description
1 polymer ?
#
loop_
_entity_poly.entity_id
_entity_poly.type
_entity_poly.pdbx_seq_one_letter_code
_entity_poly.pdbx_strand_id
1 'polypeptide(L)'
;MEKVMLSVVLAYLLGLILLVVGLFLGMSFYGGREKPSPFECGFDPMGSSRVPFSLRFFLLAVIFVVFDVEIVLLFPAVMIVGSCWMWVSSYLVLLVFLLLLFGGVIHEWREGSLEWEV
;
A
#
# COMPACT_ATOMS: atom_id res chain seq x y z
N MET A 1 -10.80 -11.63 -20.13
CA MET A 1 -11.52 -11.36 -18.87
C MET A 1 -11.95 -12.64 -18.17
N GLU A 2 -12.63 -13.56 -18.86
CA GLU A 2 -13.04 -14.86 -18.30
C GLU A 2 -11.87 -15.66 -17.69
N LYS A 3 -10.77 -15.82 -18.43
CA LYS A 3 -9.55 -16.51 -17.93
C LYS A 3 -8.92 -15.83 -16.70
N VAL A 4 -9.01 -14.50 -16.63
CA VAL A 4 -8.48 -13.72 -15.50
C VAL A 4 -9.34 -13.95 -14.26
N MET A 5 -10.67 -13.88 -14.41
CA MET A 5 -11.57 -14.20 -13.30
C MET A 5 -11.39 -15.65 -12.83
N LEU A 6 -11.24 -16.61 -13.75
CA LEU A 6 -10.95 -18.00 -13.42
C LEU A 6 -9.67 -18.12 -12.58
N SER A 7 -8.58 -17.46 -12.98
CA SER A 7 -7.32 -17.52 -12.22
C SER A 7 -7.43 -16.93 -10.81
N VAL A 8 -8.17 -15.84 -10.63
CA VAL A 8 -8.37 -15.21 -9.31
C VAL A 8 -9.19 -16.12 -8.39
N VAL A 9 -10.28 -16.69 -8.90
CA VAL A 9 -11.11 -17.63 -8.14
C VAL A 9 -10.31 -18.87 -7.74
N LEU A 10 -9.51 -19.42 -8.66
CA LEU A 10 -8.72 -20.62 -8.40
C LEU A 10 -7.62 -20.35 -7.36
N ALA A 11 -6.96 -19.19 -7.41
CA ALA A 11 -5.99 -18.77 -6.40
C ALA A 11 -6.61 -18.63 -5.00
N TYR A 12 -7.79 -18.02 -4.92
CA TYR A 12 -8.52 -17.87 -3.66
C TYR A 12 -8.96 -19.23 -3.07
N LEU A 13 -9.50 -20.12 -3.90
CA LEU A 13 -9.90 -21.47 -3.50
C LEU A 13 -8.69 -22.29 -3.01
N LEU A 14 -7.55 -22.21 -3.70
CA LEU A 14 -6.32 -22.86 -3.24
C LEU A 14 -5.88 -22.33 -1.87
N GLY A 15 -5.90 -21.00 -1.67
CA GLY A 15 -5.58 -20.40 -0.38
C GLY A 15 -6.48 -20.89 0.75
N LEU A 16 -7.79 -21.00 0.51
CA LEU A 16 -8.74 -21.54 1.48
C LEU A 16 -8.51 -23.02 1.77
N ILE A 17 -8.26 -23.85 0.74
CA ILE A 17 -7.97 -25.28 0.93
C ILE A 17 -6.72 -25.45 1.79
N LEU A 18 -5.64 -24.72 1.50
CA LEU A 18 -4.41 -24.78 2.28
C LEU A 18 -4.62 -24.32 3.73
N LEU A 19 -5.43 -23.28 3.96
CA LEU A 19 -5.79 -22.82 5.30
C LEU A 19 -6.57 -23.90 6.07
N VAL A 20 -7.56 -24.54 5.44
CA VAL A 20 -8.35 -25.62 6.04
C VAL A 20 -7.45 -26.81 6.38
N VAL A 21 -6.62 -27.27 5.43
CA VAL A 21 -5.66 -28.36 5.67
C VAL A 21 -4.70 -28.00 6.82
N GLY A 22 -4.18 -26.77 6.85
CA GLY A 22 -3.32 -26.29 7.93
C GLY A 22 -3.99 -26.30 9.30
N LEU A 23 -5.25 -25.88 9.39
CA LEU A 23 -6.04 -25.94 10.63
C LEU A 23 -6.33 -27.38 11.05
N PHE A 24 -6.68 -28.27 10.11
CA PHE A 24 -6.92 -29.69 10.41
C PHE A 24 -5.66 -30.39 10.91
N LEU A 25 -4.51 -30.16 10.28
CA LEU A 25 -3.22 -30.72 10.71
C LEU A 25 -2.71 -30.10 12.01
N GLY A 26 -3.00 -28.82 12.25
CA GLY A 26 -2.54 -28.05 13.41
C GLY A 26 -3.40 -28.21 14.67
N MET A 27 -4.50 -28.99 14.62
CA MET A 27 -5.33 -29.25 15.79
C MET A 27 -4.52 -29.90 16.92
N SER A 28 -4.32 -29.15 18.00
CA SER A 28 -3.66 -29.63 19.21
C SER A 28 -4.64 -29.58 20.38
N PHE A 29 -4.86 -30.72 21.04
CA PHE A 29 -5.77 -30.85 22.18
C PHE A 29 -5.18 -30.32 23.50
N TYR A 30 -3.87 -30.02 23.53
CA TYR A 30 -3.17 -29.55 24.74
C TYR A 30 -2.97 -28.02 24.67
N GLY A 31 -3.93 -27.28 25.23
CA GLY A 31 -3.94 -25.81 25.27
C GLY A 31 -3.43 -25.28 26.61
N GLY A 32 -2.10 -25.11 26.74
CA GLY A 32 -1.53 -24.32 27.83
C GLY A 32 -1.72 -22.83 27.59
N ARG A 33 -1.80 -22.02 28.67
CA ARG A 33 -1.94 -20.55 28.62
C ARG A 33 -0.82 -19.86 27.83
N GLU A 34 0.36 -20.46 27.77
CA GLU A 34 1.55 -19.90 27.09
C GLU A 34 1.49 -19.97 25.56
N LYS A 35 0.67 -20.85 24.98
CA LYS A 35 0.52 -20.94 23.51
C LYS A 35 -0.24 -19.74 22.92
N PRO A 36 -1.36 -19.28 23.53
CA PRO A 36 -2.07 -18.10 23.06
C PRO A 36 -1.55 -16.77 23.64
N SER A 37 -0.52 -16.76 24.50
CA SER A 37 0.03 -15.50 25.05
C SER A 37 0.90 -14.76 24.02
N PRO A 38 0.94 -13.41 24.06
CA PRO A 38 1.84 -12.64 23.20
C PRO A 38 3.31 -12.98 23.48
N PHE A 39 4.11 -13.11 22.42
CA PHE A 39 5.53 -13.39 22.56
C PHE A 39 6.34 -12.09 22.77
N GLU A 40 6.86 -11.88 23.97
CA GLU A 40 7.80 -10.79 24.30
C GLU A 40 9.12 -11.38 24.83
N CYS A 41 9.82 -12.12 23.95
CA CYS A 41 11.08 -12.82 24.28
C CYS A 41 10.99 -13.81 25.46
N GLY A 42 9.80 -14.36 25.72
CA GLY A 42 9.53 -15.27 26.83
C GLY A 42 9.10 -14.59 28.14
N PHE A 43 8.93 -13.26 28.14
CA PHE A 43 8.37 -12.50 29.25
C PHE A 43 6.88 -12.21 29.03
N ASP A 44 6.17 -11.98 30.15
CA ASP A 44 4.83 -11.44 30.10
C ASP A 44 4.87 -10.01 29.53
N PRO A 45 3.94 -9.64 28.65
CA PRO A 45 3.98 -8.34 28.01
C PRO A 45 3.80 -7.21 29.01
N MET A 46 4.68 -6.20 28.93
CA MET A 46 4.71 -5.05 29.84
C MET A 46 3.48 -4.13 29.66
N GLY A 47 2.74 -4.28 28.57
CA GLY A 47 1.54 -3.52 28.27
C GLY A 47 0.84 -3.97 26.99
N SER A 48 -0.08 -3.15 26.52
CA SER A 48 -0.73 -3.35 25.22
C SER A 48 0.24 -3.05 24.08
N SER A 49 0.20 -3.84 23.00
CA SER A 49 0.90 -3.54 21.75
C SER A 49 0.33 -2.32 21.01
N ARG A 50 -0.86 -1.84 21.39
CA ARG A 50 -1.53 -0.67 20.80
C ARG A 50 -1.11 0.62 21.48
N VAL A 51 0.17 0.94 21.38
CA VAL A 51 0.74 2.23 21.82
C VAL A 51 0.70 3.23 20.68
N PRO A 52 0.64 4.55 20.95
CA PRO A 52 0.83 5.55 19.92
C PRO A 52 2.19 5.34 19.24
N PHE A 53 2.15 5.18 17.92
CA PHE A 53 3.35 5.05 17.09
C PHE A 53 3.78 6.43 16.56
N SER A 54 4.96 6.50 15.93
CA SER A 54 5.48 7.74 15.41
C SER A 54 4.60 8.32 14.28
N LEU A 55 4.17 9.57 14.43
CA LEU A 55 3.36 10.31 13.44
C LEU A 55 4.05 10.46 12.06
N ARG A 56 5.37 10.22 11.99
CA ARG A 56 6.13 10.28 10.74
C ARG A 56 5.70 9.19 9.74
N PHE A 57 5.44 7.96 10.18
CA PHE A 57 4.91 6.93 9.28
C PHE A 57 3.48 7.24 8.81
N PHE A 58 2.68 7.91 9.65
CA PHE A 58 1.35 8.35 9.26
C PHE A 58 1.42 9.41 8.16
N LEU A 59 2.34 10.36 8.27
CA LEU A 59 2.53 11.42 7.28
C LEU A 59 2.96 10.87 5.92
N LEU A 60 3.86 9.88 5.90
CA LEU A 60 4.22 9.16 4.67
C LEU A 60 3.02 8.45 4.03
N ALA A 61 2.12 7.85 4.83
CA ALA A 61 0.92 7.20 4.30
C ALA A 61 -0.06 8.20 3.66
N VAL A 62 -0.22 9.39 4.26
CA VAL A 62 -1.06 10.45 3.69
C VAL A 62 -0.47 10.95 2.37
N ILE A 63 0.83 11.23 2.33
CA ILE A 63 1.54 11.65 1.13
C ILE A 63 1.41 10.60 0.02
N PHE A 64 1.58 9.31 0.35
CA PHE A 64 1.40 8.21 -0.61
C PHE A 64 0.00 8.18 -1.22
N VAL A 65 -1.05 8.39 -0.42
CA VAL A 65 -2.44 8.41 -0.92
C VAL A 65 -2.65 9.58 -1.90
N VAL A 66 -2.09 10.75 -1.61
CA VAL A 66 -2.17 11.91 -2.52
C VAL A 66 -1.44 11.61 -3.83
N PHE A 67 -0.21 11.09 -3.78
CA PHE A 67 0.53 10.71 -4.98
C PHE A 67 -0.17 9.64 -5.82
N ASP A 68 -0.84 8.66 -5.19
CA ASP A 68 -1.59 7.64 -5.93
C ASP A 68 -2.76 8.26 -6.74
N VAL A 69 -3.47 9.23 -6.15
CA VAL A 69 -4.52 9.99 -6.85
C VAL A 69 -3.93 10.81 -8.01
N GLU A 70 -2.76 11.42 -7.84
CA GLU A 70 -2.08 12.17 -8.90
C GLU A 70 -1.70 11.28 -10.09
N ILE A 71 -1.23 10.06 -9.84
CA ILE A 71 -0.92 9.08 -10.90
C ILE A 71 -2.18 8.67 -11.66
N VAL A 72 -3.30 8.45 -10.96
CA VAL A 72 -4.58 8.15 -11.60
C VAL A 72 -5.02 9.30 -12.52
N LEU A 73 -4.82 10.55 -12.11
CA LEU A 73 -5.11 11.73 -12.94
C LEU A 73 -4.18 11.84 -14.17
N LEU A 74 -2.95 11.35 -14.07
CA LEU A 74 -1.97 11.34 -15.16
C LEU A 74 -2.25 10.26 -16.22
N PHE A 75 -2.93 9.16 -15.84
CA PHE A 75 -3.15 8.00 -16.69
C PHE A 75 -3.84 8.32 -18.04
N PRO A 76 -4.95 9.09 -18.10
CA PRO A 76 -5.60 9.42 -19.37
C PRO A 76 -4.69 10.21 -20.32
N ALA A 77 -3.83 11.05 -19.76
CA ALA A 77 -2.93 11.87 -20.55
C ALA A 77 -1.85 11.01 -21.22
N VAL A 78 -1.28 10.03 -20.52
CA VAL A 78 -0.31 9.08 -21.08
C VAL A 78 -0.92 8.25 -22.21
N MET A 79 -2.19 7.86 -22.10
CA MET A 79 -2.88 7.07 -23.12
C MET A 79 -3.09 7.84 -24.44
N ILE A 80 -3.09 9.17 -24.41
CA ILE A 80 -3.34 10.03 -25.57
C ILE A 80 -2.02 10.53 -26.20
N VAL A 81 -0.92 10.56 -25.44
CA VAL A 81 0.41 10.98 -25.93
C VAL A 81 0.83 10.09 -27.10
N GLY A 82 1.08 10.72 -28.26
CA GLY A 82 1.48 10.03 -29.50
C GLY A 82 0.33 9.66 -30.43
N SER A 83 -0.92 9.90 -30.04
CA SER A 83 -2.05 9.83 -30.96
C SER A 83 -2.09 11.05 -31.87
N CYS A 84 -2.50 10.87 -33.13
CA CYS A 84 -2.68 11.96 -34.12
C CYS A 84 -3.75 12.99 -33.68
N TRP A 85 -4.50 12.67 -32.63
CA TRP A 85 -5.62 13.44 -32.09
C TRP A 85 -5.21 14.45 -31.01
N MET A 86 -3.93 14.46 -30.62
CA MET A 86 -3.47 15.34 -29.55
C MET A 86 -3.12 16.73 -30.08
N TRP A 87 -3.90 17.72 -29.65
CA TRP A 87 -3.67 19.13 -29.99
C TRP A 87 -2.44 19.66 -29.23
N VAL A 88 -1.73 20.62 -29.81
CA VAL A 88 -0.57 21.28 -29.17
C VAL A 88 -0.92 21.87 -27.80
N SER A 89 -2.16 22.34 -27.63
CA SER A 89 -2.70 22.81 -26.35
C SER A 89 -2.71 21.74 -25.26
N SER A 90 -2.97 20.48 -25.61
CA SER A 90 -3.01 19.37 -24.66
C SER A 90 -1.61 19.01 -24.15
N TYR A 91 -0.57 19.15 -24.99
CA TYR A 91 0.83 19.00 -24.56
C TYR A 91 1.24 20.08 -23.55
N LEU A 92 0.81 21.32 -23.77
CA LEU A 92 1.08 22.42 -22.84
C LEU A 92 0.41 22.19 -21.49
N VAL A 93 -0.85 21.74 -21.47
CA VAL A 93 -1.55 21.42 -20.21
C VAL A 93 -0.86 20.29 -19.46
N LEU A 94 -0.46 19.21 -20.15
CA LEU A 94 0.30 18.11 -19.54
C LEU A 94 1.62 18.61 -18.94
N LEU A 95 2.37 19.44 -19.66
CA LEU A 95 3.63 19.98 -19.20
C LEU A 95 3.44 20.83 -17.94
N VAL A 96 2.45 21.73 -17.93
CA VAL A 96 2.12 22.55 -16.74
C VAL A 96 1.70 21.65 -15.57
N PHE A 97 0.89 20.63 -15.82
CA PHE A 97 0.46 19.68 -14.80
C PHE A 97 1.66 18.93 -14.18
N LEU A 98 2.59 18.42 -15.00
CA LEU A 98 3.81 17.76 -14.53
C LEU A 98 4.70 18.69 -13.70
N LEU A 99 4.82 19.96 -14.10
CA LEU A 99 5.57 20.96 -13.32
C LEU A 99 4.93 21.22 -11.96
N LEU A 100 3.60 21.24 -11.88
CA LEU A 100 2.89 21.38 -10.60
C LEU A 100 3.13 20.19 -9.67
N LEU A 101 3.03 18.96 -10.20
CA LEU A 101 3.32 17.74 -9.43
C LEU A 101 4.77 17.75 -8.91
N PHE A 102 5.73 18.05 -9.79
CA PHE A 102 7.14 18.11 -9.42
C PHE A 102 7.43 19.21 -8.39
N GLY A 103 6.77 20.36 -8.52
CA GLY A 103 6.85 21.45 -7.54
C GLY A 103 6.30 21.04 -6.16
N GLY A 104 5.20 20.28 -6.13
CA GLY A 104 4.64 19.70 -4.91
C GLY A 104 5.63 18.79 -4.19
N VAL A 105 6.25 17.85 -4.91
CA VAL A 105 7.30 16.96 -4.36
C VAL A 105 8.46 17.76 -3.77
N ILE A 106 8.95 18.78 -4.47
CA ILE A 106 10.04 19.63 -3.96
C ILE A 106 9.62 20.35 -2.68
N HIS A 107 8.39 20.84 -2.61
CA HIS A 107 7.87 21.50 -1.41
C HIS A 107 7.84 20.54 -0.21
N GLU A 108 7.31 19.32 -0.40
CA GLU A 108 7.27 18.29 0.64
C GLU A 108 8.66 17.85 1.10
N TRP A 109 9.61 17.75 0.18
CA TRP A 109 11.01 17.47 0.53
C TRP A 109 11.57 18.59 1.42
N ARG A 110 11.39 19.86 1.03
CA ARG A 110 11.93 21.00 1.78
C ARG A 110 11.36 21.10 3.19
N GLU A 111 10.14 20.61 3.42
CA GLU A 111 9.53 20.53 4.75
C GLU A 111 10.01 19.32 5.58
N GLY A 112 10.96 18.53 5.08
CA GLY A 112 11.50 17.37 5.80
C GLY A 112 10.48 16.24 5.99
N SER A 113 9.35 16.31 5.31
CA SER A 113 8.25 15.32 5.41
C SER A 113 8.65 13.92 4.92
N LEU A 114 9.67 13.87 4.05
CA LEU A 114 10.23 12.65 3.46
C LEU A 114 11.50 12.18 4.18
N GLU A 115 12.04 12.97 5.11
CA GLU A 115 13.29 12.64 5.77
C GLU A 115 13.05 11.74 6.98
N TRP A 116 13.88 10.70 7.09
CA TRP A 116 13.91 9.85 8.26
C TRP A 116 15.12 10.28 9.10
N GLU A 117 14.89 11.03 10.18
CA GLU A 117 15.92 11.10 11.22
C GLU A 117 15.94 9.75 11.93
N VAL A 118 17.13 9.15 11.95
CA VAL A 118 17.47 7.95 12.73
C VAL A 118 17.46 8.30 14.22
#